data_AF-A0A662HQM2-F1
#
_entry.id   AF-A0A662HQM2-F1
#
_cell.length_a   1.000
_cell.length_b   1.000
_cell.length_c   1.000
_cell.angle_alpha   90.00
_cell.angle_beta   90.00
_cell.angle_gamma   90.00
#
_symmetry.space_group_name_H-M   'P 1'
#
loop_
_entity.id
_entity.type
_entity.pdbx_description
1 polymer ?
#
loop_
_entity_poly.entity_id
_entity_poly.type
_entity_poly.pdbx_seq_one_letter_code
_entity_poly.pdbx_strand_id
1 'polypeptide(L)'
;MDTLKEIIKVRYRIVAILLALVITISVVMAFYILLPKKKPVIGIIKIHGYLITEYSKDIYLKAIRYAEENDTIAGVVVRVYSPGGIASTVEHIYHSLKRLKRVKPVVVCIEGLAASGGYYVSLAGEYIIAEPTSFIGNIGVIAIMPPLIIPSELLVETGPYKYTGFEVHTFCLTVKDALGNFLRAINESRGDRLKISLLNLSQGMLYIGSKALELGLIDKLGSLPDAISLVANLTRIKEYEVVDITERIREELLRDLGYNLWLNKTKLTIGLLNKITMLENSLYYLSPLFINSSNFISTVWTGQAPILISSDSIGGSEKKNVGTKPTVEEEHFILIDGAHRNYIPLPLMNSLLGELNSRGYKVVIVTEKDELKEYLQKRPSCLLIMTPLAKYDKEIVEEIREYLGNNGRLILIHEPAGILASNINSLSQEFGIYFTDGYLYNIRDNYGIYRNIVVRNISDHWLMVNITRLVFFTCTHVYTNGTGLVFTSNSTYHSILERPGEYTPIVLTFKERVLAIGDATIILDPFNTVEDNLKLVKNIVKFMVGECGVKKD
;
A
#
# COMPACT_ATOMS: atom_id res chain seq x y z
N MET A 1 -42.41 83.63 -47.95
CA MET A 1 -41.91 82.54 -48.84
C MET A 1 -40.57 81.98 -48.34
N ASP A 2 -39.75 82.76 -47.65
CA ASP A 2 -38.43 82.32 -47.13
C ASP A 2 -38.50 81.41 -45.89
N THR A 3 -39.50 81.58 -45.01
CA THR A 3 -39.73 80.71 -43.83
C THR A 3 -40.08 79.28 -44.20
N LEU A 4 -40.80 79.06 -45.31
CA LEU A 4 -41.16 77.73 -45.79
C LEU A 4 -39.93 76.98 -46.34
N LYS A 5 -39.02 77.70 -47.02
CA LYS A 5 -37.75 77.13 -47.56
C LYS A 5 -36.78 76.74 -46.44
N GLU A 6 -36.73 77.52 -45.37
CA GLU A 6 -35.96 77.22 -44.14
C GLU A 6 -36.46 75.94 -43.46
N ILE A 7 -37.77 75.80 -43.24
CA ILE A 7 -38.37 74.59 -42.62
C ILE A 7 -38.10 73.34 -43.47
N ILE A 8 -38.20 73.48 -44.80
CA ILE A 8 -37.89 72.40 -45.74
C ILE A 8 -36.42 71.99 -45.65
N LYS A 9 -35.47 72.94 -45.60
CA LYS A 9 -34.03 72.67 -45.42
C LYS A 9 -33.73 71.97 -44.09
N VAL A 10 -34.37 72.39 -43.00
CA VAL A 10 -34.21 71.76 -41.68
C VAL A 10 -34.75 70.32 -41.70
N ARG A 11 -35.91 70.08 -42.32
CA ARG A 11 -36.44 68.72 -42.51
C ARG A 11 -35.50 67.83 -43.33
N TYR A 12 -34.95 68.32 -44.44
CA TYR A 12 -33.97 67.57 -45.23
C TYR A 12 -32.70 67.26 -44.44
N ARG A 13 -32.21 68.18 -43.59
CA ARG A 13 -31.07 67.91 -42.70
C ARG A 13 -31.38 66.85 -41.65
N ILE A 14 -32.55 66.90 -41.01
CA ILE A 14 -32.97 65.89 -40.03
C ILE A 14 -33.10 64.52 -40.71
N VAL A 15 -33.74 64.46 -41.87
CA VAL A 15 -33.88 63.22 -42.66
C VAL A 15 -32.51 62.68 -43.09
N ALA A 16 -31.59 63.55 -43.54
CA ALA A 16 -30.23 63.16 -43.90
C ALA A 16 -29.42 62.62 -42.70
N ILE A 17 -29.56 63.23 -41.52
CA ILE A 17 -28.91 62.76 -40.28
C ILE A 17 -29.47 61.40 -39.86
N LEU A 18 -30.79 61.22 -39.91
CA LEU A 18 -31.43 59.93 -39.60
C LEU A 18 -31.01 58.83 -40.60
N LEU A 19 -30.95 59.15 -41.89
CA LEU A 19 -30.45 58.25 -42.93
C LEU A 19 -28.98 57.88 -42.68
N ALA A 20 -28.14 58.85 -42.37
CA ALA A 20 -26.74 58.61 -42.03
C ALA A 20 -26.62 57.70 -40.80
N LEU A 21 -27.41 57.94 -39.76
CA LEU A 21 -27.43 57.12 -38.54
C LEU A 21 -27.85 55.67 -38.83
N VAL A 22 -28.91 55.47 -39.63
CA VAL A 22 -29.38 54.13 -40.03
C VAL A 22 -28.31 53.41 -40.85
N ILE A 23 -27.65 54.12 -41.77
CA ILE A 23 -26.54 53.56 -42.57
C ILE A 23 -25.37 53.20 -41.64
N THR A 24 -24.97 54.06 -40.70
CA THR A 24 -23.90 53.76 -39.75
C THR A 24 -24.23 52.56 -38.87
N ILE A 25 -25.46 52.49 -38.31
CA ILE A 25 -25.91 51.33 -37.51
C ILE A 25 -25.91 50.06 -38.36
N SER A 26 -26.36 50.14 -39.61
CA SER A 26 -26.40 48.99 -40.53
C SER A 26 -24.99 48.53 -40.91
N VAL A 27 -24.05 49.46 -41.13
CA VAL A 27 -22.63 49.15 -41.41
C VAL A 27 -21.95 48.56 -40.19
N VAL A 28 -22.18 49.09 -38.98
CA VAL A 28 -21.65 48.54 -37.74
C VAL A 28 -22.25 47.16 -37.47
N MET A 29 -23.55 46.96 -37.68
CA MET A 29 -24.22 45.68 -37.52
C MET A 29 -23.73 44.66 -38.56
N ALA A 30 -23.58 45.05 -39.83
CA ALA A 30 -23.00 44.22 -40.87
C ALA A 30 -21.55 43.85 -40.54
N PHE A 31 -20.75 44.80 -40.03
CA PHE A 31 -19.38 44.56 -39.58
C PHE A 31 -19.36 43.56 -38.41
N TYR A 32 -20.23 43.69 -37.41
CA TYR A 32 -20.36 42.74 -36.30
C TYR A 32 -20.84 41.34 -36.75
N ILE A 33 -21.68 41.25 -37.78
CA ILE A 33 -22.14 39.98 -38.36
C ILE A 33 -21.04 39.32 -39.21
N LEU A 34 -20.22 40.13 -39.91
CA LEU A 34 -19.13 39.68 -40.78
C LEU A 34 -17.83 39.37 -40.03
N LEU A 35 -17.68 39.81 -38.77
CA LEU A 35 -16.57 39.39 -37.93
C LEU A 35 -16.61 37.86 -37.76
N PRO A 36 -15.53 37.13 -38.08
CA PRO A 36 -15.50 35.69 -37.88
C PRO A 36 -15.69 35.39 -36.39
N LYS A 37 -16.84 34.80 -36.04
CA LYS A 37 -17.06 34.29 -34.69
C LYS A 37 -16.00 33.22 -34.43
N LYS A 38 -15.14 33.43 -33.43
CA LYS A 38 -14.21 32.40 -32.98
C LYS A 38 -15.03 31.17 -32.62
N LYS A 39 -14.75 30.04 -33.27
CA LYS A 39 -15.44 28.78 -32.99
C LYS A 39 -15.19 28.38 -31.55
N PRO A 40 -16.20 27.90 -30.80
CA PRO A 40 -15.98 27.36 -29.47
C PRO A 40 -15.03 26.17 -29.56
N VAL A 41 -14.20 25.99 -28.53
CA VAL A 41 -13.18 24.96 -28.48
C VAL A 41 -13.55 23.90 -27.46
N ILE A 42 -13.40 22.64 -27.83
CA ILE A 42 -13.34 21.52 -26.89
C ILE A 42 -11.86 21.24 -26.61
N GLY A 43 -11.46 21.43 -25.37
CA GLY A 43 -10.09 21.19 -24.94
C GLY A 43 -9.83 19.73 -24.61
N ILE A 44 -8.66 19.20 -24.97
CA ILE A 44 -8.19 17.90 -24.49
C ILE A 44 -7.03 18.11 -23.52
N ILE A 45 -7.12 17.52 -22.33
CA ILE A 45 -6.01 17.43 -21.36
C ILE A 45 -5.62 15.96 -21.21
N LYS A 46 -4.39 15.61 -21.60
CA LYS A 46 -3.83 14.26 -21.51
C LYS A 46 -3.09 14.07 -20.19
N ILE A 47 -3.60 13.23 -19.30
CA ILE A 47 -2.96 12.83 -18.04
C ILE A 47 -2.40 11.43 -18.21
N HIS A 48 -1.13 11.38 -18.60
CA HIS A 48 -0.46 10.15 -19.04
C HIS A 48 0.75 9.86 -18.16
N GLY A 49 0.95 8.59 -17.80
CA GLY A 49 2.12 8.12 -17.07
C GLY A 49 2.10 8.37 -15.56
N TYR A 50 3.28 8.30 -14.95
CA TYR A 50 3.44 8.35 -13.50
C TYR A 50 3.26 9.78 -12.97
N LEU A 51 2.40 9.95 -11.97
CA LEU A 51 2.13 11.23 -11.31
C LEU A 51 2.99 11.38 -10.04
N ILE A 52 4.31 11.34 -10.23
CA ILE A 52 5.27 11.11 -9.13
C ILE A 52 6.18 12.31 -8.84
N THR A 53 6.01 13.46 -9.47
CA THR A 53 6.81 14.65 -9.13
C THR A 53 5.93 15.87 -8.84
N GLU A 54 6.44 16.79 -8.01
CA GLU A 54 5.84 18.12 -7.83
C GLU A 54 5.81 18.90 -9.16
N TYR A 55 6.75 18.62 -10.06
CA TYR A 55 6.77 19.20 -11.39
C TYR A 55 5.61 18.69 -12.27
N SER A 56 5.29 17.39 -12.22
CA SER A 56 4.10 16.82 -12.87
C SER A 56 2.83 17.53 -12.41
N LYS A 57 2.70 17.75 -11.09
CA LYS A 57 1.58 18.48 -10.49
C LYS A 57 1.45 19.87 -11.11
N ASP A 58 2.51 20.69 -11.08
CA ASP A 58 2.46 22.07 -11.56
C ASP A 58 2.15 22.15 -13.07
N ILE A 59 2.71 21.24 -13.87
CA ILE A 59 2.44 21.13 -15.31
C ILE A 59 0.94 20.92 -15.57
N TYR A 60 0.33 19.94 -14.91
CA TYR A 60 -1.10 19.66 -15.10
C TYR A 60 -1.99 20.78 -14.56
N LEU A 61 -1.63 21.40 -13.43
CA LEU A 61 -2.36 22.54 -12.89
C LEU A 61 -2.35 23.74 -13.85
N LYS A 62 -1.24 24.00 -14.55
CA LYS A 62 -1.18 25.05 -15.59
C LYS A 62 -2.15 24.77 -16.74
N ALA A 63 -2.19 23.53 -17.25
CA ALA A 63 -3.10 23.15 -18.31
C ALA A 63 -4.58 23.25 -17.89
N ILE A 64 -4.89 22.82 -16.67
CA ILE A 64 -6.25 22.91 -16.11
C ILE A 64 -6.66 24.37 -15.93
N ARG A 65 -5.79 25.22 -15.37
CA ARG A 65 -6.06 26.65 -15.20
C ARG A 65 -6.25 27.36 -16.54
N TYR A 66 -5.42 27.05 -17.53
CA TYR A 66 -5.62 27.58 -18.88
C TYR A 66 -6.99 27.21 -19.46
N ALA A 67 -7.44 25.96 -19.24
CA ALA A 67 -8.76 25.53 -19.64
C ALA A 67 -9.87 26.24 -18.87
N GLU A 68 -9.67 26.53 -17.58
CA GLU A 68 -10.60 27.25 -16.71
C GLU A 68 -10.77 28.71 -17.13
N GLU A 69 -9.67 29.44 -17.32
CA GLU A 69 -9.64 30.89 -17.55
C GLU A 69 -9.91 31.29 -19.01
N ASN A 70 -9.76 30.38 -19.98
CA ASN A 70 -9.96 30.73 -21.39
C ASN A 70 -11.42 30.56 -21.83
N ASP A 71 -12.12 31.67 -22.03
CA ASP A 71 -13.53 31.72 -22.47
C ASP A 71 -13.80 31.07 -23.84
N THR A 72 -12.79 30.88 -24.69
CA THR A 72 -12.99 30.15 -25.95
C THR A 72 -13.17 28.66 -25.74
N ILE A 73 -12.73 28.11 -24.60
CA ILE A 73 -12.88 26.69 -24.26
C ILE A 73 -14.24 26.50 -23.62
N ALA A 74 -15.14 25.82 -24.34
CA ALA A 74 -16.51 25.55 -23.92
C ALA A 74 -16.59 24.36 -22.95
N GLY A 75 -15.69 23.38 -23.08
CA GLY A 75 -15.64 22.19 -22.24
C GLY A 75 -14.38 21.38 -22.47
N VAL A 76 -14.13 20.39 -21.62
CA VAL A 76 -12.87 19.65 -21.59
C VAL A 76 -13.09 18.14 -21.59
N VAL A 77 -12.32 17.44 -22.41
CA VAL A 77 -12.09 16.00 -22.29
C VAL A 77 -10.76 15.76 -21.59
N VAL A 78 -10.78 15.04 -20.47
CA VAL A 78 -9.57 14.59 -19.77
C VAL A 78 -9.27 13.17 -20.20
N ARG A 79 -8.21 12.99 -21.00
CA ARG A 79 -7.76 11.69 -21.48
C ARG A 79 -6.79 11.09 -20.48
N VAL A 80 -7.12 9.95 -19.89
CA VAL A 80 -6.35 9.32 -18.81
C VAL A 80 -5.72 8.02 -19.29
N TYR A 81 -4.41 7.91 -19.14
CA TYR A 81 -3.64 6.69 -19.32
C TYR A 81 -2.52 6.62 -18.27
N SER A 82 -2.86 6.19 -17.05
CA SER A 82 -1.97 6.36 -15.89
C SER A 82 -2.11 5.21 -14.86
N PRO A 83 -0.97 4.73 -14.31
CA PRO A 83 -0.94 3.82 -13.16
C PRO A 83 -1.08 4.54 -11.80
N GLY A 84 -1.15 5.88 -11.80
CA GLY A 84 -1.20 6.70 -10.60
C GLY A 84 0.16 7.29 -10.19
N GLY A 85 0.33 7.60 -8.91
CA GLY A 85 1.52 8.27 -8.38
C GLY A 85 1.40 8.68 -6.91
N ILE A 86 2.06 9.78 -6.54
CA ILE A 86 2.04 10.32 -5.18
C ILE A 86 0.62 10.80 -4.85
N ALA A 87 0.11 10.43 -3.67
CA ALA A 87 -1.26 10.72 -3.26
C ALA A 87 -1.58 12.23 -3.29
N SER A 88 -0.70 13.08 -2.75
CA SER A 88 -0.89 14.54 -2.74
C SER A 88 -0.95 15.14 -4.16
N THR A 89 -0.05 14.73 -5.06
CA THR A 89 -0.06 15.15 -6.47
C THR A 89 -1.36 14.77 -7.16
N VAL A 90 -1.80 13.53 -6.97
CA VAL A 90 -3.07 13.01 -7.50
C VAL A 90 -4.26 13.81 -6.97
N GLU A 91 -4.32 14.08 -5.67
CA GLU A 91 -5.40 14.84 -5.03
C GLU A 91 -5.45 16.29 -5.52
N HIS A 92 -4.29 16.94 -5.71
CA HIS A 92 -4.23 18.31 -6.24
C HIS A 92 -4.79 18.41 -7.67
N ILE A 93 -4.45 17.44 -8.53
CA ILE A 93 -4.99 17.36 -9.89
C ILE A 93 -6.50 17.10 -9.83
N TYR A 94 -6.93 16.12 -9.03
CA TYR A 94 -8.36 15.81 -8.83
C TYR A 94 -9.17 17.02 -8.37
N HIS A 95 -8.71 17.74 -7.34
CA HIS A 95 -9.41 18.92 -6.83
C HIS A 95 -9.46 20.06 -7.85
N SER A 96 -8.42 20.22 -8.66
CA SER A 96 -8.39 21.25 -9.70
C SER A 96 -9.31 20.92 -10.87
N LEU A 97 -9.40 19.65 -11.27
CA LEU A 97 -10.41 19.20 -12.22
C LEU A 97 -11.83 19.34 -11.66
N LYS A 98 -12.06 19.07 -10.37
CA LYS A 98 -13.36 19.35 -9.73
C LYS A 98 -13.72 20.82 -9.74
N ARG A 99 -12.73 21.72 -9.61
CA ARG A 99 -12.93 23.17 -9.71
C ARG A 99 -13.33 23.57 -11.13
N LEU A 100 -12.57 23.11 -12.12
CA LEU A 100 -12.88 23.30 -13.54
C LEU A 100 -14.29 22.80 -13.89
N LYS A 101 -14.69 21.63 -13.39
CA LYS A 101 -16.02 21.05 -13.61
C LYS A 101 -17.17 21.96 -13.15
N ARG A 102 -16.94 22.81 -12.14
CA ARG A 102 -17.98 23.75 -11.65
C ARG A 102 -18.31 24.86 -12.65
N VAL A 103 -17.40 25.15 -13.58
CA VAL A 103 -17.55 26.23 -14.55
C VAL A 103 -17.69 25.74 -16.00
N LYS A 104 -17.13 24.57 -16.32
CA LYS A 104 -17.13 23.99 -17.67
C LYS A 104 -17.39 22.48 -17.61
N PRO A 105 -18.15 21.88 -18.54
CA PRO A 105 -18.30 20.43 -18.59
C PRO A 105 -16.95 19.71 -18.72
N VAL A 106 -16.73 18.70 -17.88
CA VAL A 106 -15.51 17.88 -17.87
C VAL A 106 -15.90 16.42 -18.04
N VAL A 107 -15.53 15.82 -19.17
CA VAL A 107 -15.72 14.39 -19.45
C VAL A 107 -14.37 13.69 -19.40
N VAL A 108 -14.27 12.58 -18.69
CA VAL A 108 -13.05 11.75 -18.65
C VAL A 108 -13.16 10.64 -19.68
N CYS A 109 -12.08 10.41 -20.43
CA CYS A 109 -11.92 9.29 -21.34
C CYS A 109 -10.71 8.46 -20.91
N ILE A 110 -10.95 7.23 -20.47
CA ILE A 110 -9.92 6.27 -20.08
C ILE A 110 -9.55 5.44 -21.29
N GLU A 111 -8.25 5.36 -21.58
CA GLU A 111 -7.70 4.53 -22.64
C GLU A 111 -6.61 3.63 -22.07
N GLY A 112 -6.72 2.33 -22.30
CA GLY A 112 -5.80 1.30 -21.81
C GLY A 112 -5.81 1.10 -20.29
N LEU A 113 -5.59 2.15 -19.49
CA LEU A 113 -5.37 2.06 -18.04
C LEU A 113 -5.73 3.36 -17.29
N ALA A 114 -6.60 3.23 -16.29
CA ALA A 114 -6.72 4.16 -15.19
C ALA A 114 -6.70 3.36 -13.88
N ALA A 115 -5.50 3.17 -13.33
CA ALA A 115 -5.28 2.41 -12.11
C ALA A 115 -4.88 3.32 -10.95
N SER A 116 -5.35 2.99 -9.75
CA SER A 116 -5.11 3.72 -8.50
C SER A 116 -5.30 5.23 -8.69
N GLY A 117 -4.24 6.04 -8.59
CA GLY A 117 -4.32 7.49 -8.78
C GLY A 117 -4.83 7.94 -10.14
N GLY A 118 -4.63 7.15 -11.21
CA GLY A 118 -5.24 7.42 -12.52
C GLY A 118 -6.77 7.33 -12.47
N TYR A 119 -7.31 6.35 -11.76
CA TYR A 119 -8.74 6.27 -11.51
C TYR A 119 -9.21 7.38 -10.56
N TYR A 120 -8.42 7.69 -9.52
CA TYR A 120 -8.73 8.79 -8.59
C TYR A 120 -8.95 10.11 -9.34
N VAL A 121 -8.03 10.49 -10.24
CA VAL A 121 -8.18 11.68 -11.09
C VAL A 121 -9.43 11.59 -11.97
N SER A 122 -9.73 10.40 -12.50
CA SER A 122 -10.91 10.16 -13.34
C SER A 122 -12.24 10.44 -12.61
N LEU A 123 -12.28 10.29 -11.28
CA LEU A 123 -13.47 10.59 -10.46
C LEU A 123 -13.85 12.08 -10.47
N ALA A 124 -12.95 12.97 -10.90
CA ALA A 124 -13.25 14.40 -11.01
C ALA A 124 -14.25 14.72 -12.13
N GLY A 125 -14.35 13.87 -13.15
CA GLY A 125 -15.25 14.04 -14.30
C GLY A 125 -16.73 14.10 -13.92
N GLU A 126 -17.54 14.67 -14.80
CA GLU A 126 -19.00 14.55 -14.76
C GLU A 126 -19.44 13.18 -15.29
N TYR A 127 -18.80 12.76 -16.38
CA TYR A 127 -18.94 11.45 -17.00
C TYR A 127 -17.57 10.80 -17.19
N ILE A 128 -17.50 9.48 -16.98
CA ILE A 128 -16.31 8.67 -17.22
C ILE A 128 -16.63 7.67 -18.33
N ILE A 129 -15.93 7.80 -19.45
CA ILE A 129 -16.01 6.88 -20.59
C ILE A 129 -14.73 6.04 -20.61
N ALA A 130 -14.84 4.75 -20.94
CA ALA A 130 -13.67 3.91 -21.14
C ALA A 130 -13.85 2.93 -22.30
N GLU A 131 -12.75 2.51 -22.90
CA GLU A 131 -12.78 1.43 -23.88
C GLU A 131 -13.13 0.09 -23.20
N PRO A 132 -13.81 -0.87 -23.88
CA PRO A 132 -14.26 -2.11 -23.27
C PRO A 132 -13.18 -2.93 -22.57
N THR A 133 -11.94 -2.89 -23.09
CA THR A 133 -10.77 -3.64 -22.61
C THR A 133 -9.79 -2.79 -21.78
N SER A 134 -10.10 -1.52 -21.53
CA SER A 134 -9.30 -0.71 -20.61
C SER A 134 -9.32 -1.30 -19.20
N PHE A 135 -8.22 -1.17 -18.46
CA PHE A 135 -8.14 -1.55 -17.05
C PHE A 135 -8.45 -0.36 -16.14
N ILE A 136 -9.46 -0.51 -15.30
CA ILE A 136 -9.92 0.49 -14.33
C ILE A 136 -9.82 -0.10 -12.91
N GLY A 137 -9.53 0.73 -11.92
CA GLY A 137 -9.60 0.32 -10.52
C GLY A 137 -8.21 0.28 -9.88
N ASN A 138 -7.83 -0.87 -9.31
CA ASN A 138 -6.66 -0.99 -8.43
C ASN A 138 -6.69 0.04 -7.30
N ILE A 139 -7.88 0.14 -6.69
CA ILE A 139 -8.19 1.08 -5.61
C ILE A 139 -7.48 0.61 -4.35
N GLY A 140 -6.46 1.35 -3.96
CA GLY A 140 -5.56 0.95 -2.90
C GLY A 140 -4.53 2.04 -2.64
N VAL A 141 -3.87 1.91 -1.50
CA VAL A 141 -2.77 2.79 -1.09
C VAL A 141 -1.58 1.91 -0.78
N ILE A 142 -0.42 2.31 -1.26
CA ILE A 142 0.85 1.77 -0.81
C ILE A 142 1.64 2.85 -0.12
N ALA A 143 2.47 2.45 0.82
CA ALA A 143 3.35 3.31 1.57
C ALA A 143 4.62 2.54 1.91
N ILE A 144 5.68 3.29 2.19
CA ILE A 144 6.95 2.75 2.70
C ILE A 144 6.92 2.92 4.21
N MET A 145 7.26 1.86 4.94
CA MET A 145 7.22 1.87 6.41
C MET A 145 8.29 2.81 6.96
N PRO A 146 7.99 3.55 8.05
CA PRO A 146 9.00 4.29 8.78
C PRO A 146 10.11 3.36 9.26
N PRO A 147 11.38 3.81 9.21
CA PRO A 147 12.50 3.04 9.73
C PRO A 147 12.44 2.96 11.26
N LEU A 148 13.07 1.94 11.81
CA LEU A 148 13.43 1.92 13.23
C LEU A 148 14.71 2.75 13.42
N ILE A 149 14.70 3.64 14.40
CA ILE A 149 15.79 4.61 14.61
C ILE A 149 16.65 4.17 15.79
N ILE A 150 17.96 4.16 15.54
CA ILE A 150 18.98 4.22 16.58
C ILE A 150 19.35 5.70 16.71
N PRO A 151 19.06 6.37 17.85
CA PRO A 151 19.29 7.80 17.99
C PRO A 151 20.78 8.13 17.95
N SER A 152 21.11 9.33 17.47
CA SER A 152 22.45 9.89 17.43
C SER A 152 22.51 11.15 18.28
N GLU A 153 23.54 11.32 19.09
CA GLU A 153 23.73 12.56 19.86
C GLU A 153 24.20 13.75 18.98
N LEU A 154 24.48 13.51 17.69
CA LEU A 154 24.81 14.58 16.73
C LEU A 154 23.57 15.37 16.28
N LEU A 155 22.41 14.74 16.27
CA LEU A 155 21.13 15.34 15.88
C LEU A 155 20.15 15.10 17.03
N VAL A 156 19.74 16.17 17.70
CA VAL A 156 18.88 16.07 18.89
C VAL A 156 17.48 16.55 18.53
N GLU A 157 16.47 15.72 18.81
CA GLU A 157 15.06 16.05 18.63
C GLU A 157 14.31 16.12 19.96
N THR A 158 13.26 16.95 20.01
CA THR A 158 12.44 17.14 21.22
C THR A 158 11.30 16.13 21.37
N GLY A 159 11.04 15.29 20.36
CA GLY A 159 9.93 14.34 20.37
C GLY A 159 10.29 13.02 19.70
N PRO A 160 9.77 11.88 20.21
CA PRO A 160 10.20 10.53 19.81
C PRO A 160 9.94 10.19 18.34
N TYR A 161 9.01 10.88 17.69
CA TYR A 161 8.66 10.67 16.28
C TYR A 161 9.04 11.85 15.39
N LYS A 162 9.86 12.79 15.88
CA LYS A 162 10.25 13.97 15.09
C LYS A 162 11.07 13.58 13.86
N TYR A 163 11.88 12.53 13.97
CA TYR A 163 12.68 12.00 12.87
C TYR A 163 11.85 11.13 11.92
N THR A 164 11.09 10.16 12.44
CA THR A 164 10.32 9.20 11.63
C THR A 164 8.99 9.76 11.10
N GLY A 165 8.45 10.79 11.73
CA GLY A 165 7.11 11.33 11.50
C GLY A 165 5.97 10.46 12.04
N PHE A 166 6.23 9.17 12.31
CA PHE A 166 5.21 8.19 12.66
C PHE A 166 5.72 7.16 13.67
N GLU A 167 4.77 6.62 14.43
CA GLU A 167 4.92 5.38 15.16
C GLU A 167 4.93 4.19 14.20
N VAL A 168 5.94 3.31 14.32
CA VAL A 168 6.14 2.19 13.38
C VAL A 168 4.96 1.21 13.41
N HIS A 169 4.50 0.80 14.60
CA HIS A 169 3.46 -0.23 14.72
C HIS A 169 2.05 0.26 14.35
N THR A 170 1.78 1.58 14.42
CA THR A 170 0.48 2.17 14.06
C THR A 170 0.46 2.81 12.66
N PHE A 171 1.59 2.91 11.95
CA PHE A 171 1.64 3.49 10.59
C PHE A 171 0.69 2.82 9.59
N CYS A 172 0.40 1.53 9.76
CA CYS A 172 -0.61 0.84 8.96
C CYS A 172 -2.02 1.45 9.08
N LEU A 173 -2.34 2.12 10.19
CA LEU A 173 -3.58 2.87 10.38
C LEU A 173 -3.59 4.14 9.53
N THR A 174 -2.46 4.84 9.39
CA THR A 174 -2.31 5.98 8.47
C THR A 174 -2.60 5.57 7.02
N VAL A 175 -2.10 4.40 6.61
CA VAL A 175 -2.37 3.84 5.26
C VAL A 175 -3.87 3.53 5.09
N LYS A 176 -4.52 3.02 6.14
CA LYS A 176 -5.97 2.77 6.16
C LYS A 176 -6.78 4.06 6.02
N ASP A 177 -6.38 5.13 6.71
CA ASP A 177 -7.07 6.42 6.62
C ASP A 177 -6.98 7.01 5.20
N ALA A 178 -5.82 6.90 4.57
CA ALA A 178 -5.65 7.31 3.17
C ALA A 178 -6.51 6.49 2.20
N LEU A 179 -6.65 5.19 2.43
CA LEU A 179 -7.60 4.36 1.68
C LEU A 179 -9.05 4.83 1.91
N GLY A 180 -9.39 5.23 3.14
CA GLY A 180 -10.67 5.85 3.47
C GLY A 180 -10.96 7.11 2.65
N ASN A 181 -9.95 7.97 2.43
CA ASN A 181 -10.09 9.15 1.57
C ASN A 181 -10.37 8.78 0.11
N PHE A 182 -9.68 7.76 -0.42
CA PHE A 182 -9.94 7.28 -1.78
C PHE A 182 -11.35 6.69 -1.92
N LEU A 183 -11.78 5.82 -1.00
CA LEU A 183 -13.13 5.27 -1.01
C LEU A 183 -14.20 6.36 -0.89
N ARG A 184 -13.94 7.43 -0.12
CA ARG A 184 -14.83 8.59 -0.03
C ARG A 184 -14.93 9.34 -1.36
N ALA A 185 -13.82 9.58 -2.04
CA ALA A 185 -13.83 10.21 -3.36
C ALA A 185 -14.63 9.39 -4.39
N ILE A 186 -14.54 8.06 -4.33
CA ILE A 186 -15.36 7.16 -5.17
C ILE A 186 -16.83 7.31 -4.81
N ASN A 187 -17.18 7.23 -3.53
CA ASN A 187 -18.57 7.32 -3.08
C ASN A 187 -19.20 8.68 -3.45
N GLU A 188 -18.47 9.79 -3.26
CA GLU A 188 -18.90 11.14 -3.66
C GLU A 188 -19.11 11.27 -5.18
N SER A 189 -18.24 10.66 -5.99
CA SER A 189 -18.31 10.77 -7.44
C SER A 189 -19.38 9.84 -8.03
N ARG A 190 -19.44 8.59 -7.57
CA ARG A 190 -20.30 7.56 -8.16
C ARG A 190 -21.69 7.53 -7.55
N GLY A 191 -21.82 7.74 -6.24
CA GLY A 191 -23.09 7.71 -5.50
C GLY A 191 -23.87 6.43 -5.79
N ASP A 192 -25.18 6.58 -6.02
CA ASP A 192 -26.11 5.47 -6.32
C ASP A 192 -25.77 4.68 -7.59
N ARG A 193 -24.90 5.21 -8.46
CA ARG A 193 -24.44 4.48 -9.65
C ARG A 193 -23.56 3.29 -9.28
N LEU A 194 -22.89 3.33 -8.12
CA LEU A 194 -21.96 2.30 -7.68
C LEU A 194 -22.71 1.04 -7.23
N LYS A 195 -22.44 -0.10 -7.88
CA LYS A 195 -23.12 -1.38 -7.59
C LYS A 195 -22.25 -2.36 -6.80
N ILE A 196 -20.97 -2.08 -6.68
CA ILE A 196 -20.00 -2.87 -5.90
C ILE A 196 -19.79 -2.23 -4.53
N SER A 197 -19.66 -3.06 -3.49
CA SER A 197 -19.41 -2.55 -2.14
C SER A 197 -18.01 -1.91 -2.03
N LEU A 198 -17.89 -0.89 -1.19
CA LEU A 198 -16.59 -0.26 -0.88
C LEU A 198 -15.59 -1.28 -0.31
N LEU A 199 -16.08 -2.28 0.44
CA LEU A 199 -15.25 -3.38 0.95
C LEU A 199 -14.64 -4.20 -0.19
N ASN A 200 -15.41 -4.55 -1.22
CA ASN A 200 -14.88 -5.30 -2.36
C ASN A 200 -13.93 -4.44 -3.21
N LEU A 201 -14.18 -3.13 -3.31
CA LEU A 201 -13.24 -2.21 -3.98
C LEU A 201 -11.92 -2.08 -3.24
N SER A 202 -11.92 -2.10 -1.91
CA SER A 202 -10.72 -2.00 -1.08
C SER A 202 -9.73 -3.17 -1.25
N GLN A 203 -10.13 -4.24 -1.94
CA GLN A 203 -9.27 -5.37 -2.28
C GLN A 203 -8.25 -5.04 -3.38
N GLY A 204 -8.34 -3.87 -4.03
CA GLY A 204 -7.33 -3.44 -5.00
C GLY A 204 -7.38 -4.15 -6.35
N MET A 205 -8.51 -4.75 -6.73
CA MET A 205 -8.67 -5.42 -8.03
C MET A 205 -8.70 -4.45 -9.21
N LEU A 206 -8.18 -4.89 -10.36
CA LEU A 206 -8.43 -4.28 -11.67
C LEU A 206 -9.70 -4.88 -12.29
N TYR A 207 -10.45 -4.03 -12.99
CA TYR A 207 -11.65 -4.39 -13.73
C TYR A 207 -11.49 -3.94 -15.17
N ILE A 208 -11.81 -4.82 -16.12
CA ILE A 208 -11.91 -4.43 -17.53
C ILE A 208 -13.08 -3.44 -17.72
N GLY A 209 -13.02 -2.56 -18.72
CA GLY A 209 -13.98 -1.50 -18.96
C GLY A 209 -15.44 -1.95 -18.97
N SER A 210 -15.73 -3.07 -19.65
CA SER A 210 -17.09 -3.66 -19.64
C SER A 210 -17.56 -4.01 -18.22
N LYS A 211 -16.69 -4.62 -17.41
CA LYS A 211 -16.99 -4.94 -16.02
C LYS A 211 -17.08 -3.69 -15.14
N ALA A 212 -16.22 -2.71 -15.38
CA ALA A 212 -16.24 -1.43 -14.68
C ALA A 212 -17.57 -0.69 -14.90
N LEU A 213 -18.15 -0.78 -16.10
CA LEU A 213 -19.47 -0.22 -16.39
C LEU A 213 -20.56 -0.95 -15.59
N GLU A 214 -20.55 -2.29 -15.60
CA GLU A 214 -21.51 -3.09 -14.83
C GLU A 214 -21.50 -2.73 -13.34
N LEU A 215 -20.30 -2.57 -12.76
CA LEU A 215 -20.08 -2.24 -11.36
C LEU A 215 -20.33 -0.75 -11.02
N GLY A 216 -20.55 0.09 -12.03
CA GLY A 216 -20.80 1.52 -11.85
C GLY A 216 -19.56 2.37 -11.61
N LEU A 217 -18.37 1.86 -11.93
CA LEU A 217 -17.09 2.58 -11.85
C LEU A 217 -16.90 3.57 -13.01
N ILE A 218 -17.56 3.35 -14.14
CA ILE A 218 -17.62 4.26 -15.28
C ILE A 218 -19.08 4.43 -15.71
N ASP A 219 -19.33 5.38 -16.62
CA ASP A 219 -20.68 5.74 -17.09
C ASP A 219 -21.02 5.16 -18.45
N LYS A 220 -20.03 4.97 -19.34
CA LYS A 220 -20.27 4.52 -20.70
C LYS A 220 -19.03 3.83 -21.27
N LEU A 221 -19.26 2.85 -22.16
CA LEU A 221 -18.23 2.34 -23.05
C LEU A 221 -18.08 3.26 -24.28
N GLY A 222 -16.86 3.58 -24.65
CA GLY A 222 -16.59 4.43 -25.80
C GLY A 222 -15.13 4.84 -25.91
N SER A 223 -14.89 5.75 -26.83
CA SER A 223 -13.58 6.24 -27.22
C SER A 223 -13.48 7.76 -27.11
N LEU A 224 -12.32 8.34 -27.43
CA LEU A 224 -12.13 9.78 -27.42
C LEU A 224 -13.16 10.56 -28.27
N PRO A 225 -13.51 10.16 -29.52
CA PRO A 225 -14.61 10.77 -30.27
C PRO A 225 -15.94 10.81 -29.53
N ASP A 226 -16.28 9.75 -28.78
CA ASP A 226 -17.52 9.71 -27.98
C ASP A 226 -17.49 10.72 -26.84
N ALA A 227 -16.33 10.87 -26.19
CA ALA A 227 -16.14 11.86 -25.12
C ALA A 227 -16.22 13.30 -25.65
N ILE A 228 -15.61 13.58 -26.80
CA ILE A 228 -15.70 14.89 -27.47
C ILE A 228 -17.15 15.20 -27.82
N SER A 229 -17.85 14.22 -28.40
CA SER A 229 -19.27 14.36 -28.78
C SER A 229 -20.15 14.60 -27.55
N LEU A 230 -19.85 13.94 -26.42
CA LEU A 230 -20.57 14.17 -25.17
C LEU A 230 -20.35 15.59 -24.64
N VAL A 231 -19.12 16.11 -24.67
CA VAL A 231 -18.85 17.51 -24.30
C VAL A 231 -19.59 18.48 -25.22
N ALA A 232 -19.58 18.24 -26.54
CA ALA A 232 -20.30 19.08 -27.50
C ALA A 232 -21.82 19.11 -27.19
N ASN A 233 -22.38 17.95 -26.83
CA ASN A 233 -23.79 17.83 -26.44
C ASN A 233 -24.10 18.56 -25.12
N LEU A 234 -23.25 18.40 -24.09
CA LEU A 234 -23.41 19.09 -22.79
C LEU A 234 -23.34 20.62 -22.93
N THR A 235 -22.50 21.10 -23.86
CA THR A 235 -22.32 22.53 -24.16
C THR A 235 -23.28 23.06 -25.23
N ARG A 236 -24.07 22.19 -25.87
CA ARG A 236 -25.02 22.51 -26.95
C ARG A 236 -24.40 23.21 -28.17
N ILE A 237 -23.14 22.90 -28.48
CA ILE A 237 -22.42 23.45 -29.63
C ILE A 237 -22.43 22.45 -30.80
N LYS A 238 -22.59 22.95 -32.03
CA LYS A 238 -22.64 22.12 -33.25
C LYS A 238 -21.35 22.22 -34.07
N GLU A 239 -20.78 23.41 -34.13
CA GLU A 239 -19.49 23.66 -34.78
C GLU A 239 -18.49 24.03 -33.69
N TYR A 240 -17.38 23.30 -33.64
CA TYR A 240 -16.35 23.50 -32.66
C TYR A 240 -15.00 23.06 -33.23
N GLU A 241 -13.94 23.55 -32.60
CA GLU A 241 -12.59 23.04 -32.83
C GLU A 241 -12.17 22.17 -31.64
N VAL A 242 -11.33 21.18 -31.91
CA VAL A 242 -10.75 20.34 -30.86
C VAL A 242 -9.29 20.71 -30.72
N VAL A 243 -8.88 21.14 -29.54
CA VAL A 243 -7.51 21.59 -29.27
C VAL A 243 -6.91 20.75 -28.15
N ASP A 244 -5.72 20.21 -28.41
CA ASP A 244 -4.91 19.61 -27.37
C ASP A 244 -4.24 20.69 -26.51
N ILE A 245 -4.73 20.84 -25.29
CA ILE A 245 -4.20 21.81 -24.32
C ILE A 245 -2.83 21.33 -23.81
N THR A 246 -2.61 20.02 -23.74
CA THR A 246 -1.35 19.44 -23.26
C THR A 246 -0.19 19.74 -24.20
N GLU A 247 -0.42 19.98 -25.50
CA GLU A 247 0.66 20.42 -26.41
C GLU A 247 1.28 21.77 -25.98
N ARG A 248 0.53 22.63 -25.29
CA ARG A 248 1.06 23.91 -24.76
C ARG A 248 2.08 23.72 -23.65
N ILE A 249 2.02 22.59 -22.95
CA ILE A 249 2.91 22.23 -21.83
C ILE A 249 3.86 21.10 -22.24
N ARG A 250 3.96 20.76 -23.52
CA ARG A 250 4.68 19.57 -23.99
C ARG A 250 6.18 19.62 -23.66
N GLU A 251 6.83 20.76 -23.85
CA GLU A 251 8.26 20.90 -23.53
C GLU A 251 8.53 20.71 -22.04
N GLU A 252 7.64 21.22 -21.17
CA GLU A 252 7.71 21.00 -19.73
C GLU A 252 7.45 19.52 -19.40
N LEU A 253 6.42 18.92 -20.00
CA LEU A 253 6.06 17.52 -19.79
C LEU A 253 7.18 16.55 -20.23
N LEU A 254 7.89 16.86 -21.31
CA LEU A 254 9.08 16.10 -21.75
C LEU A 254 10.28 16.24 -20.80
N ARG A 255 10.25 17.17 -19.84
CA ARG A 255 11.26 17.26 -18.76
C ARG A 255 10.80 16.57 -17.47
N ASP A 256 9.51 16.19 -17.38
CA ASP A 256 9.00 15.48 -16.22
C ASP A 256 9.54 14.05 -16.14
N LEU A 257 10.12 13.70 -14.99
CA LEU A 257 10.70 12.39 -14.75
C LEU A 257 9.64 11.28 -14.86
N GLY A 258 8.46 11.50 -14.27
CA GLY A 258 7.38 10.51 -14.28
C GLY A 258 6.90 10.19 -15.70
N TYR A 259 6.68 11.24 -16.49
CA TYR A 259 6.31 11.10 -17.89
C TYR A 259 7.39 10.41 -18.74
N ASN A 260 8.67 10.77 -18.59
CA ASN A 260 9.77 10.15 -19.33
C ASN A 260 9.94 8.67 -19.01
N LEU A 261 9.89 8.29 -17.73
CA LEU A 261 9.96 6.89 -17.32
C LEU A 261 8.82 6.07 -17.91
N TRP A 262 7.62 6.65 -17.97
CA TRP A 262 6.46 6.01 -18.59
C TRP A 262 6.66 5.79 -20.10
N LEU A 263 7.09 6.82 -20.84
CA LEU A 263 7.36 6.70 -22.29
C LEU A 263 8.42 5.64 -22.60
N ASN A 264 9.44 5.55 -21.75
CA ASN A 264 10.51 4.55 -21.87
C ASN A 264 10.12 3.16 -21.35
N LYS A 265 8.86 2.96 -20.91
CA LYS A 265 8.34 1.70 -20.34
C LYS A 265 9.13 1.23 -19.11
N THR A 266 9.69 2.17 -18.36
CA THR A 266 10.47 1.88 -17.16
C THR A 266 9.55 1.67 -15.95
N LYS A 267 9.71 0.55 -15.24
CA LYS A 267 9.06 0.34 -13.94
C LYS A 267 9.80 1.13 -12.86
N LEU A 268 9.06 1.67 -11.89
CA LEU A 268 9.64 2.42 -10.77
C LEU A 268 10.35 1.47 -9.80
N THR A 269 11.30 1.97 -9.02
CA THR A 269 11.93 1.23 -7.92
C THR A 269 11.65 1.93 -6.59
N ILE A 270 11.69 1.20 -5.47
CA ILE A 270 11.52 1.81 -4.13
C ILE A 270 12.60 2.87 -3.89
N GLY A 271 13.85 2.58 -4.25
CA GLY A 271 14.94 3.54 -4.12
C GLY A 271 14.72 4.83 -4.91
N LEU A 272 14.04 4.75 -6.06
CA LEU A 272 13.63 5.93 -6.82
C LEU A 272 12.50 6.69 -6.11
N LEU A 273 11.48 6.00 -5.61
CA LEU A 273 10.36 6.62 -4.89
C LEU A 273 10.83 7.39 -3.65
N ASN A 274 11.78 6.83 -2.89
CA ASN A 274 12.41 7.50 -1.74
C ASN A 274 13.17 8.76 -2.16
N LYS A 275 13.94 8.69 -3.25
CA LYS A 275 14.72 9.84 -3.75
C LYS A 275 13.83 10.98 -4.23
N ILE A 276 12.68 10.69 -4.83
CA ILE A 276 11.82 11.72 -5.42
C ILE A 276 11.01 12.47 -4.36
N THR A 277 10.51 11.78 -3.34
CA THR A 277 9.53 12.36 -2.42
C THR A 277 10.12 13.23 -1.32
N MET A 278 11.44 13.20 -1.09
CA MET A 278 12.17 13.76 0.08
C MET A 278 11.65 13.28 1.46
N LEU A 279 10.42 12.78 1.53
CA LEU A 279 9.74 12.16 2.65
C LEU A 279 9.70 10.64 2.43
N GLU A 280 10.50 9.90 3.20
CA GLU A 280 10.63 8.45 3.08
C GLU A 280 9.31 7.67 3.31
N ASN A 281 8.35 8.28 4.01
CA ASN A 281 7.09 7.63 4.41
C ASN A 281 5.88 8.14 3.60
N SER A 282 6.10 8.44 2.33
CA SER A 282 5.07 8.98 1.44
C SER A 282 3.97 7.97 1.13
N LEU A 283 2.75 8.50 0.92
CA LEU A 283 1.59 7.72 0.52
C LEU A 283 1.42 7.79 -1.00
N TYR A 284 1.12 6.65 -1.61
CA TYR A 284 0.95 6.55 -3.06
C TYR A 284 -0.39 5.93 -3.41
N TYR A 285 -1.14 6.63 -4.26
CA TYR A 285 -2.18 6.05 -5.09
C TYR A 285 -1.52 5.57 -6.38
N LEU A 286 -0.70 4.53 -6.28
CA LEU A 286 0.09 4.00 -7.38
C LEU A 286 -0.10 2.49 -7.46
N SER A 287 -0.28 2.00 -8.68
CA SER A 287 -0.40 0.57 -8.93
C SER A 287 0.93 -0.17 -8.74
N PRO A 288 1.02 -1.17 -7.83
CA PRO A 288 2.25 -1.94 -7.62
C PRO A 288 2.72 -2.73 -8.85
N LEU A 289 1.84 -3.00 -9.82
CA LEU A 289 2.19 -3.68 -11.07
C LEU A 289 3.27 -2.95 -11.89
N PHE A 290 3.41 -1.65 -11.63
CA PHE A 290 4.34 -0.74 -12.30
C PHE A 290 5.57 -0.38 -11.44
N ILE A 291 5.74 -1.07 -10.31
CA ILE A 291 6.93 -1.02 -9.48
C ILE A 291 7.70 -2.33 -9.70
N ASN A 292 9.03 -2.23 -9.78
CA ASN A 292 9.89 -3.39 -9.85
C ASN A 292 9.78 -4.18 -8.53
N SER A 293 9.38 -5.44 -8.64
CA SER A 293 8.87 -6.25 -7.54
C SER A 293 9.94 -6.72 -6.57
N SER A 294 11.24 -6.62 -6.91
CA SER A 294 12.34 -7.15 -6.09
C SER A 294 12.30 -6.69 -4.62
N ASN A 295 11.61 -5.58 -4.32
CA ASN A 295 11.54 -5.02 -2.98
C ASN A 295 10.10 -4.91 -2.40
N PHE A 296 9.02 -5.19 -3.15
CA PHE A 296 7.63 -4.98 -2.67
C PHE A 296 6.90 -6.26 -2.29
N ILE A 297 7.22 -7.32 -3.01
CA ILE A 297 6.75 -8.68 -2.82
C ILE A 297 8.03 -9.43 -3.13
N SER A 298 8.74 -9.94 -2.13
CA SER A 298 9.88 -10.82 -2.36
C SER A 298 9.37 -12.01 -3.17
N THR A 299 9.39 -11.86 -4.50
CA THR A 299 9.20 -12.93 -5.44
C THR A 299 10.37 -13.84 -5.18
N VAL A 300 10.10 -14.86 -4.36
CA VAL A 300 10.78 -16.15 -4.27
C VAL A 300 12.18 -16.08 -4.87
N TRP A 301 13.17 -15.80 -4.01
CA TRP A 301 14.63 -15.71 -4.26
C TRP A 301 15.26 -14.32 -4.04
N THR A 302 15.42 -13.95 -2.79
CA THR A 302 16.70 -13.49 -2.22
C THR A 302 16.59 -13.73 -0.72
N GLY A 303 17.55 -14.40 -0.09
CA GLY A 303 17.54 -14.66 1.35
C GLY A 303 17.75 -13.40 2.20
N GLN A 304 17.02 -12.32 1.92
CA GLN A 304 17.06 -11.06 2.66
C GLN A 304 15.88 -11.00 3.63
N ALA A 305 16.20 -10.58 4.85
CA ALA A 305 15.26 -10.29 5.92
C ALA A 305 14.15 -9.31 5.48
N PRO A 306 12.98 -9.32 6.15
CA PRO A 306 11.99 -8.27 5.99
C PRO A 306 12.61 -6.87 6.10
N ILE A 307 12.12 -5.95 5.28
CA ILE A 307 12.59 -4.57 5.02
C ILE A 307 12.70 -3.69 6.29
N LEU A 308 12.27 -4.19 7.45
CA LEU A 308 12.41 -3.50 8.74
C LEU A 308 13.86 -3.16 9.11
N ILE A 309 14.85 -3.80 8.47
CA ILE A 309 16.26 -3.45 8.58
C ILE A 309 16.78 -3.24 7.17
N SER A 310 16.98 -1.98 6.75
CA SER A 310 17.76 -1.73 5.55
C SER A 310 19.16 -2.29 5.79
N SER A 311 19.63 -3.18 4.92
CA SER A 311 21.00 -3.72 4.98
C SER A 311 22.06 -2.61 5.00
N ASP A 312 21.69 -1.41 4.53
CA ASP A 312 22.56 -0.25 4.48
C ASP A 312 22.69 0.49 5.82
N SER A 313 21.77 0.26 6.77
CA SER A 313 21.87 0.83 8.13
C SER A 313 22.54 -0.11 9.14
N ILE A 314 22.65 -1.41 8.82
CA ILE A 314 23.35 -2.41 9.64
C ILE A 314 24.22 -3.26 8.71
N GLY A 315 25.32 -2.66 8.23
CA GLY A 315 26.14 -3.25 7.17
C GLY A 315 27.62 -2.89 7.23
N GLY A 316 28.15 -2.57 8.41
CA GLY A 316 29.54 -2.88 8.69
C GLY A 316 29.68 -4.40 8.67
N SER A 317 30.28 -4.93 7.61
CA SER A 317 30.75 -6.30 7.52
C SER A 317 31.80 -6.55 8.59
N GLU A 318 31.38 -6.73 9.83
CA GLU A 318 32.21 -7.31 10.87
C GLU A 318 31.43 -8.47 11.48
N LYS A 319 31.96 -9.68 11.26
CA LYS A 319 31.77 -10.83 12.13
C LYS A 319 32.23 -10.44 13.54
N LYS A 320 31.41 -9.71 14.29
CA LYS A 320 31.62 -9.56 15.73
C LYS A 320 30.97 -10.76 16.39
N ASN A 321 31.83 -11.67 16.84
CA ASN A 321 31.52 -12.69 17.82
C ASN A 321 30.89 -12.02 19.06
N VAL A 322 29.57 -11.88 19.07
CA VAL A 322 28.82 -11.54 20.27
C VAL A 322 28.49 -12.86 20.94
N GLY A 323 29.37 -13.26 21.85
CA GLY A 323 29.24 -14.48 22.63
C GLY A 323 30.60 -14.86 23.19
N THR A 324 30.90 -14.38 24.41
CA THR A 324 31.88 -15.06 25.26
C THR A 324 31.52 -16.54 25.30
N LYS A 325 32.45 -17.44 24.96
CA LYS A 325 32.28 -18.89 25.18
C LYS A 325 31.82 -19.08 26.64
N PRO A 326 30.59 -19.54 26.90
CA PRO A 326 30.14 -19.80 28.25
C PRO A 326 31.04 -20.87 28.86
N THR A 327 31.58 -20.57 30.04
CA THR A 327 32.09 -21.60 30.94
C THR A 327 30.94 -22.54 31.30
N VAL A 328 31.16 -23.83 31.12
CA VAL A 328 30.17 -24.91 30.92
C VAL A 328 29.43 -25.32 32.22
N GLU A 329 29.17 -24.39 33.13
CA GLU A 329 28.55 -24.67 34.44
C GLU A 329 27.18 -24.00 34.67
N GLU A 330 26.51 -23.52 33.61
CA GLU A 330 25.29 -22.73 33.78
C GLU A 330 24.02 -23.56 33.54
N GLU A 331 23.31 -23.94 34.62
CA GLU A 331 22.08 -24.74 34.60
C GLU A 331 20.87 -24.04 33.93
N HIS A 332 20.97 -22.76 33.57
CA HIS A 332 19.83 -21.93 33.14
C HIS A 332 20.14 -21.12 31.87
N PHE A 333 20.04 -21.76 30.71
CA PHE A 333 20.19 -21.08 29.42
C PHE A 333 19.17 -21.51 28.36
N ILE A 334 18.92 -20.60 27.42
CA ILE A 334 18.15 -20.80 26.19
C ILE A 334 19.13 -20.91 25.03
N LEU A 335 18.93 -21.90 24.17
CA LEU A 335 19.72 -22.10 22.98
C LEU A 335 18.96 -21.54 21.76
N ILE A 336 19.62 -20.69 20.98
CA ILE A 336 19.13 -20.25 19.67
C ILE A 336 20.04 -20.85 18.60
N ASP A 337 19.42 -21.52 17.65
CA ASP A 337 20.15 -22.05 16.50
C ASP A 337 20.43 -20.91 15.51
N GLY A 338 21.70 -20.57 15.31
CA GLY A 338 22.19 -19.75 14.20
C GLY A 338 22.94 -20.56 13.12
N ALA A 339 23.21 -21.85 13.35
CA ALA A 339 23.95 -22.73 12.46
C ALA A 339 23.23 -22.99 11.13
N HIS A 340 21.90 -22.88 11.12
CA HIS A 340 21.08 -22.99 9.92
C HIS A 340 20.77 -21.65 9.25
N ARG A 341 21.58 -20.62 9.57
CA ARG A 341 21.41 -19.23 9.09
C ARG A 341 20.01 -18.72 9.40
N ASN A 342 19.50 -19.03 10.59
CA ASN A 342 18.18 -18.63 11.04
C ASN A 342 18.06 -17.10 11.03
N TYR A 343 16.85 -16.62 10.77
CA TYR A 343 16.56 -15.20 10.89
C TYR A 343 16.46 -14.82 12.38
N ILE A 344 17.45 -14.09 12.88
CA ILE A 344 17.53 -13.69 14.30
C ILE A 344 17.70 -12.16 14.39
N PRO A 345 16.60 -11.37 14.44
CA PRO A 345 16.65 -9.93 14.59
C PRO A 345 16.80 -9.55 16.07
N LEU A 346 17.95 -9.86 16.68
CA LEU A 346 18.21 -9.61 18.12
C LEU A 346 17.82 -8.20 18.59
N PRO A 347 18.08 -7.11 17.85
CA PRO A 347 17.69 -5.77 18.28
C PRO A 347 16.18 -5.58 18.48
N LEU A 348 15.35 -6.46 17.91
CA LEU A 348 13.89 -6.43 17.99
C LEU A 348 13.34 -7.50 18.94
N MET A 349 14.20 -8.19 19.70
CA MET A 349 13.76 -9.22 20.66
C MET A 349 13.93 -8.76 22.11
N ASN A 350 14.06 -7.46 22.36
CA ASN A 350 14.39 -6.90 23.68
C ASN A 350 13.39 -7.32 24.76
N SER A 351 12.09 -7.30 24.46
CA SER A 351 11.06 -7.73 25.44
C SER A 351 11.19 -9.21 25.81
N LEU A 352 11.45 -10.09 24.84
CA LEU A 352 11.63 -11.52 25.07
C LEU A 352 12.93 -11.80 25.85
N LEU A 353 14.05 -11.25 25.36
CA LEU A 353 15.38 -11.44 25.95
C LEU A 353 15.47 -10.81 27.34
N GLY A 354 14.83 -9.66 27.54
CA GLY A 354 14.75 -8.97 28.82
C GLY A 354 13.96 -9.77 29.86
N GLU A 355 12.82 -10.35 29.48
CA GLU A 355 12.03 -11.21 30.37
C GLU A 355 12.80 -12.49 30.74
N LEU A 356 13.50 -13.13 29.79
CA LEU A 356 14.40 -14.26 30.06
C LEU A 356 15.52 -13.89 31.04
N ASN A 357 16.23 -12.79 30.77
CA ASN A 357 17.35 -12.34 31.59
C ASN A 357 16.89 -11.95 33.00
N SER A 358 15.69 -11.35 33.14
CA SER A 358 15.11 -11.02 34.45
C SER A 358 14.83 -12.25 35.32
N ARG A 359 14.73 -13.43 34.70
CA ARG A 359 14.55 -14.74 35.35
C ARG A 359 15.88 -15.48 35.54
N GLY A 360 17.02 -14.85 35.27
CA GLY A 360 18.35 -15.45 35.40
C GLY A 360 18.76 -16.35 34.23
N TYR A 361 18.01 -16.36 33.13
CA TYR A 361 18.35 -17.17 31.96
C TYR A 361 19.26 -16.41 31.01
N LYS A 362 20.35 -17.07 30.59
CA LYS A 362 21.19 -16.57 29.50
C LYS A 362 20.72 -17.08 28.15
N VAL A 363 21.04 -16.34 27.10
CA VAL A 363 20.75 -16.73 25.72
C VAL A 363 22.06 -17.03 25.01
N VAL A 364 22.17 -18.26 24.51
CA VAL A 364 23.34 -18.76 23.78
C VAL A 364 22.94 -18.94 22.32
N ILE A 365 23.69 -18.33 21.41
CA ILE A 365 23.49 -18.48 19.97
C ILE A 365 24.66 -19.30 19.44
N VAL A 366 24.37 -20.42 18.78
CA VAL A 366 25.38 -21.29 18.17
C VAL A 366 25.38 -21.09 16.66
N THR A 367 26.56 -20.93 16.06
CA THR A 367 26.68 -20.67 14.60
C THR A 367 27.21 -21.87 13.83
N GLU A 368 27.69 -22.90 14.52
CA GLU A 368 28.21 -24.12 13.91
C GLU A 368 27.35 -25.33 14.31
N LYS A 369 27.20 -26.28 13.37
CA LYS A 369 26.35 -27.46 13.57
C LYS A 369 26.86 -28.38 14.67
N ASP A 370 28.17 -28.54 14.79
CA ASP A 370 28.77 -29.37 15.83
C ASP A 370 28.59 -28.75 17.21
N GLU A 371 28.67 -27.41 17.32
CA GLU A 371 28.35 -26.70 18.56
C GLU A 371 26.87 -26.90 18.92
N LEU A 372 25.95 -26.81 17.96
CA LEU A 372 24.53 -27.08 18.21
C LEU A 372 24.32 -28.47 18.85
N LYS A 373 24.98 -29.51 18.32
CA LYS A 373 24.95 -30.87 18.90
C LYS A 373 25.50 -30.89 20.34
N GLU A 374 26.67 -30.27 20.56
CA GLU A 374 27.30 -30.20 21.89
C GLU A 374 26.39 -29.49 22.92
N TYR A 375 25.80 -28.36 22.56
CA TYR A 375 24.93 -27.60 23.46
C TYR A 375 23.61 -28.32 23.74
N LEU A 376 23.06 -29.09 22.80
CA LEU A 376 21.86 -29.90 23.05
C LEU A 376 22.10 -30.94 24.16
N GLN A 377 23.30 -31.53 24.20
CA GLN A 377 23.69 -32.48 25.26
C GLN A 377 23.81 -31.81 26.64
N LYS A 378 24.08 -30.49 26.69
CA LYS A 378 24.06 -29.67 27.91
C LYS A 378 22.65 -29.32 28.40
N ARG A 379 21.61 -29.81 27.73
CA ARG A 379 20.19 -29.70 28.13
C ARG A 379 19.74 -28.25 28.36
N PRO A 380 19.75 -27.38 27.32
CA PRO A 380 19.15 -26.05 27.41
C PRO A 380 17.68 -26.16 27.84
N SER A 381 17.19 -25.14 28.54
CA SER A 381 15.77 -25.13 28.96
C SER A 381 14.81 -25.05 27.78
N CYS A 382 15.23 -24.38 26.70
CA CYS A 382 14.53 -24.37 25.42
C CYS A 382 15.51 -24.19 24.26
N LEU A 383 15.23 -24.84 23.14
CA LEU A 383 15.76 -24.54 21.82
C LEU A 383 14.79 -23.63 21.06
N LEU A 384 15.27 -22.51 20.51
CA LEU A 384 14.53 -21.61 19.64
C LEU A 384 15.09 -21.69 18.21
N ILE A 385 14.23 -22.01 17.26
CA ILE A 385 14.51 -22.01 15.83
C ILE A 385 13.53 -21.05 15.15
N MET A 386 14.07 -20.05 14.45
CA MET A 386 13.28 -19.03 13.79
C MET A 386 13.67 -18.88 12.32
N THR A 387 12.72 -19.19 11.44
CA THR A 387 12.78 -19.02 9.98
C THR A 387 14.14 -19.43 9.39
N PRO A 388 14.49 -20.73 9.44
CA PRO A 388 15.75 -21.24 8.92
C PRO A 388 15.94 -21.00 7.42
N LEU A 389 17.15 -20.59 7.03
CA LEU A 389 17.54 -20.41 5.62
C LEU A 389 18.29 -21.64 5.07
N ALA A 390 18.38 -22.71 5.85
CA ALA A 390 18.94 -24.00 5.44
C ALA A 390 18.08 -25.15 5.99
N LYS A 391 18.10 -26.29 5.29
CA LYS A 391 17.44 -27.51 5.75
C LYS A 391 18.24 -28.16 6.87
N TYR A 392 17.52 -28.80 7.78
CA TYR A 392 18.07 -29.67 8.81
C TYR A 392 18.35 -31.06 8.24
N ASP A 393 19.55 -31.57 8.50
CA ASP A 393 19.97 -32.92 8.18
C ASP A 393 19.51 -33.92 9.26
N LYS A 394 19.42 -35.19 8.86
CA LYS A 394 18.84 -36.25 9.68
C LYS A 394 19.51 -36.41 11.05
N GLU A 395 20.83 -36.25 11.11
CA GLU A 395 21.58 -36.35 12.36
C GLU A 395 21.15 -35.28 13.37
N ILE A 396 21.05 -34.01 12.94
CA ILE A 396 20.62 -32.91 13.83
C ILE A 396 19.17 -33.08 14.25
N VAL A 397 18.32 -33.56 13.34
CA VAL A 397 16.92 -33.88 13.65
C VAL A 397 16.82 -34.94 14.76
N GLU A 398 17.65 -35.98 14.70
CA GLU A 398 17.69 -37.04 15.72
C GLU A 398 18.17 -36.50 17.08
N GLU A 399 19.19 -35.65 17.10
CA GLU A 399 19.67 -34.97 18.31
C GLU A 399 18.59 -34.08 18.96
N ILE A 400 17.86 -33.31 18.16
CA ILE A 400 16.74 -32.48 18.65
C ILE A 400 15.61 -33.37 19.21
N ARG A 401 15.32 -34.50 18.55
CA ARG A 401 14.32 -35.47 19.04
C ARG A 401 14.74 -36.08 20.37
N GLU A 402 16.00 -36.47 20.52
CA GLU A 402 16.52 -37.00 21.79
C GLU A 402 16.46 -35.94 22.90
N TYR A 403 16.87 -34.70 22.61
CA TYR A 403 16.74 -33.56 23.51
C TYR A 403 15.29 -33.38 24.00
N LEU A 404 14.31 -33.42 23.09
CA LEU A 404 12.89 -33.33 23.44
C LEU A 404 12.39 -34.53 24.24
N GLY A 405 12.89 -35.74 23.95
CA GLY A 405 12.63 -36.95 24.74
C GLY A 405 13.10 -36.82 26.19
N ASN A 406 14.15 -36.04 26.41
CA ASN A 406 14.74 -35.74 27.72
C ASN A 406 14.15 -34.47 28.37
N ASN A 407 12.85 -34.22 28.20
CA ASN A 407 12.11 -33.06 28.74
C ASN A 407 12.53 -31.68 28.20
N GLY A 408 13.31 -31.65 27.11
CA GLY A 408 13.61 -30.42 26.38
C GLY A 408 12.35 -29.73 25.85
N ARG A 409 12.48 -28.48 25.44
CA ARG A 409 11.41 -27.71 24.80
C ARG A 409 11.92 -27.08 23.52
N LEU A 410 11.05 -27.00 22.53
CA LEU A 410 11.36 -26.44 21.23
C LEU A 410 10.31 -25.41 20.86
N ILE A 411 10.77 -24.26 20.39
CA ILE A 411 9.95 -23.27 19.72
C ILE A 411 10.37 -23.21 18.25
N LEU A 412 9.40 -23.39 17.36
CA LEU A 412 9.53 -23.24 15.91
C LEU A 412 8.75 -22.01 15.46
N ILE A 413 9.42 -21.04 14.86
CA ILE A 413 8.79 -19.82 14.36
C ILE A 413 9.05 -19.68 12.86
N HIS A 414 8.02 -19.39 12.07
CA HIS A 414 8.15 -19.15 10.64
C HIS A 414 7.57 -17.79 10.25
N GLU A 415 8.36 -16.98 9.54
CA GLU A 415 7.95 -15.70 8.97
C GLU A 415 7.63 -15.86 7.46
N PRO A 416 6.35 -15.93 7.08
CA PRO A 416 5.95 -16.12 5.68
C PRO A 416 6.25 -14.91 4.78
N ALA A 417 6.58 -13.74 5.32
CA ALA A 417 6.96 -12.57 4.53
C ALA A 417 8.36 -12.70 3.87
N GLY A 418 9.23 -13.59 4.37
CA GLY A 418 10.64 -13.62 3.98
C GLY A 418 11.07 -14.82 3.13
N ILE A 419 10.52 -16.01 3.41
CA ILE A 419 10.97 -17.26 2.79
C ILE A 419 9.86 -18.32 2.78
N LEU A 420 9.97 -19.29 1.88
CA LEU A 420 9.12 -20.49 1.87
C LEU A 420 9.36 -21.36 3.10
N ALA A 421 8.33 -22.06 3.54
CA ALA A 421 8.34 -22.93 4.71
C ALA A 421 9.18 -24.22 4.53
N SER A 422 9.64 -24.53 3.32
CA SER A 422 10.35 -25.78 3.00
C SER A 422 11.56 -26.09 3.91
N ASN A 423 12.31 -25.08 4.37
CA ASN A 423 13.44 -25.27 5.26
C ASN A 423 13.01 -25.61 6.69
N ILE A 424 12.01 -24.90 7.24
CA ILE A 424 11.53 -25.20 8.60
C ILE A 424 10.78 -26.52 8.63
N ASN A 425 10.06 -26.84 7.54
CA ASN A 425 9.34 -28.10 7.38
C ASN A 425 10.26 -29.32 7.29
N SER A 426 11.55 -29.15 6.96
CA SER A 426 12.50 -30.28 7.02
C SER A 426 12.76 -30.76 8.45
N LEU A 427 12.39 -29.96 9.46
CA LEU A 427 12.46 -30.31 10.88
C LEU A 427 11.07 -30.48 11.48
N SER A 428 10.15 -29.54 11.21
CA SER A 428 8.86 -29.48 11.93
C SER A 428 7.96 -30.70 11.68
N GLN A 429 8.06 -31.33 10.50
CA GLN A 429 7.25 -32.50 10.16
C GLN A 429 7.51 -33.69 11.07
N GLU A 430 8.73 -33.81 11.60
CA GLU A 430 9.13 -34.85 12.54
C GLU A 430 8.41 -34.75 13.90
N PHE A 431 7.79 -33.60 14.15
CA PHE A 431 7.00 -33.30 15.34
C PHE A 431 5.51 -33.11 15.02
N GLY A 432 5.07 -33.51 13.82
CA GLY A 432 3.67 -33.40 13.41
C GLY A 432 3.21 -31.96 13.17
N ILE A 433 4.13 -31.10 12.71
CA ILE A 433 3.86 -29.69 12.35
C ILE A 433 4.18 -29.48 10.87
N TYR A 434 3.29 -28.78 10.17
CA TYR A 434 3.55 -28.33 8.80
C TYR A 434 3.10 -26.87 8.63
N PHE A 435 4.08 -25.99 8.40
CA PHE A 435 3.85 -24.59 8.05
C PHE A 435 3.48 -24.50 6.57
N THR A 436 2.39 -23.82 6.24
CA THR A 436 1.98 -23.62 4.85
C THR A 436 2.76 -22.48 4.20
N ASP A 437 3.06 -22.62 2.90
CA ASP A 437 3.50 -21.47 2.10
C ASP A 437 2.33 -20.51 1.87
N GLY A 438 2.61 -19.22 1.77
CA GLY A 438 1.60 -18.16 1.69
C GLY A 438 1.34 -17.50 3.04
N TYR A 439 0.35 -16.61 3.07
CA TYR A 439 0.00 -15.83 4.25
C TYR A 439 -1.52 -15.76 4.42
N LEU A 440 -1.95 -15.53 5.65
CA LEU A 440 -3.34 -15.31 6.01
C LEU A 440 -3.69 -13.83 5.94
N TYR A 441 -4.89 -13.53 5.49
CA TYR A 441 -5.39 -12.16 5.49
C TYR A 441 -6.89 -12.10 5.76
N ASN A 442 -7.35 -10.97 6.27
CA ASN A 442 -8.77 -10.71 6.52
C ASN A 442 -9.10 -9.26 6.18
N ILE A 443 -10.03 -9.05 5.27
CA ILE A 443 -10.41 -7.69 4.82
C ILE A 443 -11.30 -6.96 5.84
N ARG A 444 -11.88 -7.66 6.82
CA ARG A 444 -12.78 -7.10 7.84
C ARG A 444 -12.10 -7.00 9.20
N ASP A 445 -11.58 -8.13 9.68
CA ASP A 445 -10.98 -8.27 11.01
C ASP A 445 -9.45 -8.12 10.92
N ASN A 446 -9.01 -6.89 10.65
CA ASN A 446 -7.59 -6.55 10.59
C ASN A 446 -7.23 -5.31 11.40
N TYR A 447 -5.94 -5.21 11.71
CA TYR A 447 -5.29 -4.09 12.33
C TYR A 447 -4.64 -3.20 11.26
N GLY A 448 -5.44 -2.27 10.73
CA GLY A 448 -5.01 -1.31 9.70
C GLY A 448 -5.07 -1.88 8.28
N ILE A 449 -4.29 -2.92 7.99
CA ILE A 449 -4.15 -3.49 6.66
C ILE A 449 -4.53 -4.97 6.63
N TYR A 450 -5.03 -5.44 5.48
CA TYR A 450 -5.65 -6.77 5.30
C TYR A 450 -4.84 -7.97 5.82
N ARG A 451 -3.51 -7.93 5.78
CA ARG A 451 -2.64 -9.03 6.26
C ARG A 451 -2.34 -8.99 7.77
N ASN A 452 -2.65 -7.89 8.45
CA ASN A 452 -2.47 -7.76 9.88
C ASN A 452 -3.71 -8.31 10.59
N ILE A 453 -3.85 -9.62 10.71
CA ILE A 453 -5.10 -10.22 11.17
C ILE A 453 -5.29 -10.06 12.68
N VAL A 454 -6.53 -9.79 13.10
CA VAL A 454 -6.92 -9.72 14.50
C VAL A 454 -7.60 -11.03 14.88
N VAL A 455 -7.12 -11.69 15.93
CA VAL A 455 -7.67 -12.98 16.38
C VAL A 455 -8.22 -12.88 17.81
N ARG A 456 -9.38 -13.50 18.02
CA ARG A 456 -10.10 -13.55 19.30
C ARG A 456 -10.54 -14.96 19.71
N ASN A 457 -10.51 -15.92 18.79
CA ASN A 457 -10.79 -17.31 19.12
C ASN A 457 -9.50 -17.95 19.66
N ILE A 458 -9.40 -17.98 20.98
CA ILE A 458 -8.22 -18.41 21.74
C ILE A 458 -8.62 -19.61 22.59
N SER A 459 -7.83 -20.67 22.55
CA SER A 459 -8.08 -21.87 23.34
C SER A 459 -7.97 -21.60 24.85
N ASP A 460 -8.72 -22.36 25.65
CA ASP A 460 -8.57 -22.38 27.11
C ASP A 460 -7.35 -23.24 27.50
N HIS A 461 -6.16 -22.68 27.29
CA HIS A 461 -4.88 -23.32 27.58
C HIS A 461 -4.02 -22.39 28.43
N TRP A 462 -3.19 -22.95 29.32
CA TRP A 462 -2.39 -22.15 30.26
C TRP A 462 -1.41 -21.17 29.56
N LEU A 463 -0.91 -21.53 28.37
CA LEU A 463 -0.11 -20.63 27.50
C LEU A 463 -0.90 -19.41 27.02
N MET A 464 -2.22 -19.51 27.00
CA MET A 464 -3.13 -18.49 26.49
C MET A 464 -3.85 -17.75 27.63
N VAL A 465 -3.43 -17.95 28.88
CA VAL A 465 -4.04 -17.29 30.04
C VAL A 465 -3.96 -15.77 29.92
N ASN A 466 -5.08 -15.09 30.21
CA ASN A 466 -5.26 -13.64 30.12
C ASN A 466 -5.05 -13.05 28.71
N ILE A 467 -5.13 -13.88 27.67
CA ILE A 467 -5.12 -13.45 26.27
C ILE A 467 -6.54 -13.49 25.74
N THR A 468 -7.02 -12.33 25.31
CA THR A 468 -8.35 -12.16 24.72
C THR A 468 -8.27 -11.75 23.27
N ARG A 469 -7.17 -11.11 22.88
CA ARG A 469 -7.01 -10.56 21.53
C ARG A 469 -5.56 -10.46 21.11
N LEU A 470 -5.23 -11.08 19.98
CA LEU A 470 -3.89 -11.05 19.37
C LEU A 470 -3.93 -10.35 18.01
N VAL A 471 -2.80 -9.76 17.63
CA VAL A 471 -2.58 -9.20 16.30
C VAL A 471 -1.35 -9.83 15.68
N PHE A 472 -1.55 -10.45 14.53
CA PHE A 472 -0.48 -11.00 13.70
C PHE A 472 -0.16 -9.97 12.61
N PHE A 473 1.13 -9.80 12.25
CA PHE A 473 1.59 -8.76 11.31
C PHE A 473 2.03 -9.32 9.95
N THR A 474 2.16 -10.64 9.83
CA THR A 474 1.98 -11.46 8.61
C THR A 474 2.10 -12.91 9.07
N CYS A 475 0.98 -13.64 9.20
CA CYS A 475 1.03 -15.02 9.66
C CYS A 475 0.65 -16.03 8.58
N THR A 476 1.07 -17.29 8.76
CA THR A 476 0.64 -18.43 7.95
C THR A 476 -0.19 -19.42 8.75
N HIS A 477 -0.80 -20.38 8.07
CA HIS A 477 -1.44 -21.52 8.72
C HIS A 477 -0.41 -22.59 9.11
N VAL A 478 -0.63 -23.22 10.25
CA VAL A 478 0.14 -24.34 10.75
C VAL A 478 -0.78 -25.54 10.92
N TYR A 479 -0.59 -26.57 10.08
CA TYR A 479 -1.22 -27.86 10.31
C TYR A 479 -0.52 -28.57 11.45
N THR A 480 -1.31 -29.26 12.27
CA THR A 480 -0.77 -30.07 13.36
C THR A 480 -1.61 -31.32 13.61
N ASN A 481 -0.98 -32.36 14.15
CA ASN A 481 -1.68 -33.48 14.81
C ASN A 481 -1.82 -33.29 16.33
N GLY A 482 -1.33 -32.17 16.86
CA GLY A 482 -1.45 -31.76 18.26
C GLY A 482 -2.62 -30.79 18.50
N THR A 483 -2.40 -29.84 19.41
CA THR A 483 -3.42 -28.89 19.87
C THR A 483 -3.24 -27.54 19.17
N GLY A 484 -4.29 -27.06 18.51
CA GLY A 484 -4.35 -25.67 18.07
C GLY A 484 -4.64 -24.74 19.24
N LEU A 485 -3.89 -23.65 19.38
CA LEU A 485 -4.05 -22.70 20.49
C LEU A 485 -4.80 -21.42 20.10
N VAL A 486 -4.70 -21.03 18.82
CA VAL A 486 -5.25 -19.77 18.28
C VAL A 486 -5.90 -20.07 16.94
N PHE A 487 -7.12 -19.58 16.72
CA PHE A 487 -7.92 -19.87 15.53
C PHE A 487 -8.42 -18.58 14.89
N THR A 488 -8.23 -18.41 13.59
CA THR A 488 -8.74 -17.24 12.86
C THR A 488 -10.24 -17.36 12.62
N SER A 489 -10.93 -16.24 12.36
CA SER A 489 -12.34 -16.30 11.95
C SER A 489 -12.53 -17.00 10.60
N ASN A 490 -13.71 -17.56 10.34
CA ASN A 490 -14.10 -18.14 9.05
C ASN A 490 -14.05 -17.17 7.85
N SER A 491 -13.92 -15.86 8.08
CA SER A 491 -13.75 -14.85 7.04
C SER A 491 -12.28 -14.58 6.67
N THR A 492 -11.34 -15.25 7.33
CA THR A 492 -9.91 -15.17 7.01
C THR A 492 -9.60 -16.01 5.79
N TYR A 493 -8.78 -15.48 4.88
CA TYR A 493 -8.37 -16.13 3.66
C TYR A 493 -6.92 -16.58 3.75
N HIS A 494 -6.63 -17.70 3.11
CA HIS A 494 -5.25 -18.09 2.82
C HIS A 494 -4.87 -17.66 1.40
N SER A 495 -3.75 -16.95 1.25
CA SER A 495 -3.39 -16.27 -0.01
C SER A 495 -3.18 -17.18 -1.22
N ILE A 496 -2.65 -18.39 -1.02
CA ILE A 496 -2.50 -19.38 -2.10
C ILE A 496 -3.78 -20.15 -2.39
N LEU A 497 -4.58 -20.48 -1.36
CA LEU A 497 -5.79 -21.27 -1.53
C LEU A 497 -6.97 -20.43 -2.03
N GLU A 498 -6.86 -19.10 -1.91
CA GLU A 498 -7.91 -18.11 -2.21
C GLU A 498 -9.28 -18.45 -1.59
N ARG A 499 -9.25 -19.15 -0.45
CA ARG A 499 -10.43 -19.68 0.22
C ARG A 499 -10.58 -19.08 1.61
N PRO A 500 -11.80 -18.69 2.03
CA PRO A 500 -12.07 -18.33 3.41
C PRO A 500 -12.15 -19.58 4.30
N GLY A 501 -11.66 -19.48 5.52
CA GLY A 501 -11.72 -20.57 6.49
C GLY A 501 -11.18 -20.18 7.86
N GLU A 502 -11.40 -21.07 8.82
CA GLU A 502 -10.70 -21.04 10.10
C GLU A 502 -9.31 -21.67 9.90
N TYR A 503 -8.29 -20.92 10.27
CA TYR A 503 -6.88 -21.33 10.19
C TYR A 503 -6.25 -21.20 11.57
N THR A 504 -5.24 -22.03 11.84
CA THR A 504 -4.54 -22.08 13.12
C THR A 504 -3.11 -21.54 12.98
N PRO A 505 -2.76 -20.37 13.55
CA PRO A 505 -1.39 -19.82 13.46
C PRO A 505 -0.46 -20.28 14.60
N ILE A 506 -1.01 -20.72 15.74
CA ILE A 506 -0.23 -21.18 16.89
C ILE A 506 -0.69 -22.58 17.30
N VAL A 507 0.25 -23.52 17.36
CA VAL A 507 0.00 -24.93 17.70
C VAL A 507 0.99 -25.44 18.72
N LEU A 508 0.57 -26.46 19.47
CA LEU A 508 1.36 -27.12 20.49
C LEU A 508 1.27 -28.63 20.29
N THR A 509 2.42 -29.31 20.27
CA THR A 509 2.51 -30.75 19.99
C THR A 509 3.59 -31.42 20.84
N PHE A 510 3.83 -32.70 20.58
CA PHE A 510 4.87 -33.51 21.21
C PHE A 510 4.82 -33.44 22.74
N LYS A 511 3.68 -33.86 23.31
CA LYS A 511 3.42 -33.81 24.77
C LYS A 511 3.61 -32.40 25.36
N GLU A 512 3.12 -31.39 24.64
CA GLU A 512 3.24 -29.97 25.02
C GLU A 512 4.68 -29.46 25.17
N ARG A 513 5.62 -30.00 24.37
CA ARG A 513 7.03 -29.59 24.36
C ARG A 513 7.47 -28.86 23.12
N VAL A 514 6.68 -28.90 22.04
CA VAL A 514 6.98 -28.21 20.79
C VAL A 514 5.89 -27.18 20.51
N LEU A 515 6.23 -25.90 20.62
CA LEU A 515 5.37 -24.77 20.28
C LEU A 515 5.73 -24.28 18.88
N ALA A 516 4.76 -24.19 17.98
CA ALA A 516 4.95 -23.63 16.65
C ALA A 516 4.10 -22.38 16.43
N ILE A 517 4.72 -21.35 15.85
CA ILE A 517 4.12 -20.03 15.62
C ILE A 517 4.36 -19.62 14.16
N GLY A 518 3.29 -19.41 13.41
CA GLY A 518 3.34 -19.04 12.00
C GLY A 518 3.57 -17.54 11.72
N ASP A 519 4.15 -16.79 12.67
CA ASP A 519 4.45 -15.35 12.57
C ASP A 519 5.62 -15.03 13.51
N ALA A 520 6.71 -14.46 12.99
CA ALA A 520 7.82 -14.02 13.85
C ALA A 520 7.55 -12.66 14.48
N THR A 521 6.96 -11.76 13.72
CA THR A 521 6.70 -10.36 14.09
C THR A 521 5.88 -10.24 15.39
N ILE A 522 5.00 -11.20 15.71
CA ILE A 522 4.20 -11.18 16.96
C ILE A 522 5.04 -11.15 18.24
N ILE A 523 6.27 -11.66 18.23
CA ILE A 523 7.19 -11.64 19.38
C ILE A 523 8.22 -10.49 19.32
N LEU A 524 8.28 -9.74 18.21
CA LEU A 524 9.27 -8.70 17.97
C LEU A 524 8.79 -7.32 18.41
N ASP A 525 9.67 -6.53 18.99
CA ASP A 525 9.45 -5.12 19.28
C ASP A 525 9.41 -4.29 17.98
N PRO A 526 8.55 -3.25 17.88
CA PRO A 526 7.51 -2.86 18.83
C PRO A 526 6.17 -3.61 18.65
N PHE A 527 6.07 -4.54 17.70
CA PHE A 527 4.81 -5.19 17.31
C PHE A 527 4.20 -6.08 18.40
N ASN A 528 5.05 -6.64 19.26
CA ASN A 528 4.63 -7.38 20.45
C ASN A 528 3.90 -6.51 21.49
N THR A 529 3.92 -5.18 21.38
CA THR A 529 3.20 -4.29 22.29
C THR A 529 1.73 -4.07 21.89
N VAL A 530 1.32 -4.59 20.74
CA VAL A 530 -0.03 -4.41 20.20
C VAL A 530 -1.00 -5.44 20.80
N GLU A 531 -2.12 -4.96 21.34
CA GLU A 531 -3.14 -5.77 22.03
C GLU A 531 -2.51 -6.67 23.12
N ASP A 532 -2.86 -7.96 23.20
CA ASP A 532 -2.33 -8.89 24.21
C ASP A 532 -1.02 -9.59 23.78
N ASN A 533 -0.37 -9.16 22.69
CA ASN A 533 0.84 -9.82 22.17
C ASN A 533 1.97 -9.89 23.23
N LEU A 534 2.13 -8.87 24.08
CA LEU A 534 3.18 -8.86 25.10
C LEU A 534 2.87 -9.87 26.22
N LYS A 535 1.58 -10.11 26.49
CA LYS A 535 1.16 -11.16 27.43
C LYS A 535 1.48 -12.54 26.85
N LEU A 536 1.30 -12.73 25.54
CA LEU A 536 1.74 -13.94 24.85
C LEU A 536 3.25 -14.14 24.98
N VAL A 537 4.07 -13.10 24.74
CA VAL A 537 5.53 -13.17 24.93
C VAL A 537 5.90 -13.63 26.34
N LYS A 538 5.26 -13.09 27.37
CA LYS A 538 5.49 -13.52 28.77
C LYS A 538 5.11 -14.98 29.00
N ASN A 539 4.01 -15.45 28.41
CA ASN A 539 3.61 -16.85 28.51
C ASN A 539 4.55 -17.78 27.72
N ILE A 540 5.08 -17.33 26.58
CA ILE A 540 6.13 -18.01 25.83
C ILE A 540 7.40 -18.12 26.68
N VAL A 541 7.79 -17.08 27.41
CA VAL A 541 8.95 -17.18 28.31
C VAL A 541 8.73 -18.23 29.40
N LYS A 542 7.55 -18.25 30.04
CA LYS A 542 7.18 -19.32 30.99
C LYS A 542 7.29 -20.71 30.39
N PHE A 543 6.88 -20.87 29.13
CA PHE A 543 7.09 -22.11 28.38
C PHE A 543 8.57 -22.43 28.26
N MET A 544 9.39 -21.49 27.79
CA MET A 544 10.83 -21.69 27.57
C MET A 544 11.57 -22.12 28.83
N VAL A 545 11.23 -21.54 29.99
CA VAL A 545 11.87 -21.85 31.28
C VAL A 545 11.21 -23.01 32.02
N GLY A 546 10.03 -23.44 31.56
CA GLY A 546 9.34 -24.61 32.05
C GLY A 546 8.45 -24.43 33.27
N GLU A 547 7.95 -23.22 33.49
CA GLU A 547 6.96 -22.86 34.51
C GLU A 547 5.52 -23.28 34.12
N CYS A 548 5.38 -24.38 33.37
CA CYS A 548 4.08 -24.87 32.89
C CYS A 548 3.19 -25.27 34.07
N GLY A 549 1.98 -24.72 34.17
CA GLY A 549 0.92 -25.28 35.02
C GLY A 549 0.91 -24.90 36.51
N VAL A 550 1.57 -23.83 36.95
CA VAL A 550 1.28 -23.29 38.30
C VAL A 550 -0.09 -22.61 38.29
N LYS A 551 -1.14 -23.36 38.62
CA LYS A 551 -2.35 -22.76 39.19
C LYS A 551 -1.87 -21.96 40.41
N LYS A 552 -2.02 -20.64 40.37
CA LYS A 552 -2.02 -19.87 41.61
C LYS A 552 -3.27 -20.30 42.36
N ASP A 553 -3.07 -21.12 43.38
CA ASP A 553 -4.08 -21.34 44.43
C ASP A 553 -4.44 -20.02 45.11
#